data_AF-A0A015JP81-F1
#
_entry.id   AF-A0A015JP81-F1
#
_cell.length_a   1.000
_cell.length_b   1.000
_cell.length_c   1.000
_cell.angle_alpha   90.00
_cell.angle_beta   90.00
_cell.angle_gamma   90.00
#
_symmetry.space_group_name_H-M   'P 1'
#
loop_
_entity.id
_entity.type
_entity.pdbx_description
1 polymer ?
#
loop_
_entity_poly.entity_id
_entity_poly.type
_entity_poly.pdbx_seq_one_letter_code
_entity_poly.pdbx_strand_id
1 'polypeptide(L)'
;MTQYRKAISYFTKAYTIDPENIHNLNRRAITYYIIKEYDKVLSDLDKIIQLDPLNSSAYFLKCLTYYTKNDNNNAKVSFKKYAELLNSDNILAKIQYKIYIELKEYSKARLALNDTSYYEFESISYFIQDHPDFWSYLYEDCEINKNDFTEFGIVDEFSKFMYKEKRVYFISNLTNLNSELCQFQESDISSLSRLVMSSKNENLHLVLPKLKNMYDYNYLICKMNVKKILSKDCFIKFIFNDNYQKDHMLKHKDVSKLEGLGWIEYQTSIIGLPYDAQLSIEINSIEMQIEYIRLEDIPYTITHITNINLMGYLFPVYRKFFSNVPETFKDKYFSRKEMENLLDLKDILDSL
;
A
#
# COMPACT_ATOMS: atom_id res chain seq x y z
N MET A 1 4.01 14.70 24.43
CA MET A 1 4.24 16.17 24.41
C MET A 1 5.54 16.63 25.08
N THR A 2 5.89 16.14 26.27
CA THR A 2 7.06 16.62 27.05
C THR A 2 8.41 16.36 26.36
N GLN A 3 8.53 15.27 25.62
CA GLN A 3 9.76 14.90 24.89
C GLN A 3 10.00 15.83 23.69
N TYR A 4 8.96 16.14 22.90
CA TYR A 4 9.06 17.06 21.76
C TYR A 4 9.47 18.48 22.14
N ARG A 5 8.98 19.00 23.27
CA ARG A 5 9.41 20.31 23.77
C ARG A 5 10.89 20.32 24.19
N LYS A 6 11.40 19.22 24.75
CA LYS A 6 12.83 19.07 25.04
C LYS A 6 13.66 18.99 23.76
N ALA A 7 13.21 18.24 22.76
CA ALA A 7 13.85 18.16 21.46
C ALA A 7 13.91 19.53 20.76
N ILE A 8 12.83 20.31 20.77
CA ILE A 8 12.81 21.69 20.25
C ILE A 8 13.83 22.55 20.99
N SER A 9 13.88 22.49 22.32
CA SER A 9 14.86 23.25 23.10
C SER A 9 16.29 22.88 22.71
N TYR A 10 16.57 21.59 22.54
CA TYR A 10 17.86 21.08 22.09
C TYR A 10 18.23 21.60 20.68
N PHE A 11 17.36 21.41 19.69
CA PHE A 11 17.63 21.87 18.33
C PHE A 11 17.68 23.40 18.23
N THR A 12 17.01 24.12 19.12
CA THR A 12 17.11 25.58 19.22
C THR A 12 18.48 26.01 19.74
N LYS A 13 19.03 25.32 20.75
CA LYS A 13 20.41 25.55 21.19
C LYS A 13 21.41 25.19 20.10
N ALA A 14 21.21 24.06 19.40
CA ALA A 14 22.06 23.68 18.28
C ALA A 14 22.04 24.74 17.17
N TYR A 15 20.86 25.29 16.87
CA TYR A 15 20.70 26.40 15.93
C TYR A 15 21.42 27.68 16.36
N THR A 16 21.47 27.99 17.67
CA THR A 16 22.26 29.15 18.14
C THR A 16 23.77 28.97 17.97
N ILE A 17 24.24 27.72 17.90
CA ILE A 17 25.67 27.40 17.73
C ILE A 17 26.02 27.35 16.24
N ASP A 18 25.17 26.72 15.43
CA ASP A 18 25.34 26.53 13.99
C ASP A 18 24.00 26.75 13.26
N PRO A 19 23.70 28.01 12.86
CA PRO A 19 22.41 28.37 12.26
C PRO A 19 22.24 27.90 10.82
N GLU A 20 23.30 27.45 10.16
CA GLU A 20 23.29 26.97 8.77
C GLU A 20 23.25 25.44 8.68
N ASN A 21 23.15 24.76 9.83
CA ASN A 21 23.05 23.32 9.88
C ASN A 21 21.69 22.81 9.39
N ILE A 22 21.62 22.43 8.12
CA ILE A 22 20.40 21.89 7.48
C ILE A 22 19.83 20.69 8.25
N HIS A 23 20.67 19.85 8.85
CA HIS A 23 20.20 18.70 9.63
C HIS A 23 19.42 19.15 10.87
N ASN A 24 20.00 20.07 11.67
CA ASN A 24 19.34 20.59 12.87
C ASN A 24 18.05 21.36 12.53
N LEU A 25 18.06 22.13 11.45
CA LEU A 25 16.87 22.81 10.94
C LEU A 25 15.77 21.81 10.55
N ASN A 26 16.12 20.74 9.83
CA ASN A 26 15.16 19.70 9.43
C ASN A 26 14.55 19.01 10.66
N ARG A 27 15.38 18.65 11.65
CA ARG A 27 14.92 18.02 12.88
C ARG A 27 13.99 18.93 13.67
N ARG A 28 14.31 20.22 13.74
CA ARG A 28 13.49 21.22 14.43
C ARG A 28 12.16 21.43 13.70
N ALA A 29 12.17 21.56 12.38
CA ALA A 29 10.98 21.67 11.53
C ALA A 29 10.02 20.48 11.72
N ILE A 30 10.55 19.24 11.67
CA ILE A 30 9.74 18.03 11.91
C ILE A 30 9.15 18.04 13.32
N THR A 31 9.94 18.40 14.33
CA THR A 31 9.47 18.43 15.72
C THR A 31 8.37 19.48 15.90
N TYR A 32 8.50 20.65 15.28
CA TYR A 32 7.45 21.67 15.24
C TYR A 32 6.19 21.19 14.51
N TYR A 33 6.34 20.44 13.42
CA TYR A 33 5.21 19.87 12.68
C TYR A 33 4.40 18.91 13.55
N ILE A 34 5.08 18.02 14.28
CA ILE A 34 4.43 17.06 15.20
C ILE A 34 3.62 17.78 16.29
N ILE A 35 4.16 18.88 16.85
CA ILE A 35 3.44 19.67 17.86
C ILE A 35 2.51 20.74 17.25
N LYS A 36 2.28 20.69 15.94
CA LYS A 36 1.34 21.55 15.18
C LYS A 36 1.71 23.04 15.17
N GLU A 37 2.98 23.36 15.34
CA GLU A 37 3.53 24.73 15.29
C GLU A 37 3.93 25.10 13.86
N TYR A 38 2.97 25.06 12.94
CA TYR A 38 3.22 25.07 11.49
C TYR A 38 3.96 26.30 10.97
N ASP A 39 3.76 27.49 11.55
CA ASP A 39 4.49 28.70 11.12
C ASP A 39 6.00 28.59 11.39
N LYS A 40 6.38 27.93 12.48
CA LYS A 40 7.79 27.66 12.81
C LYS A 40 8.38 26.60 11.88
N VAL A 41 7.58 25.62 11.47
CA VAL A 41 7.97 24.66 10.42
C VAL A 41 8.32 25.40 9.14
N LEU A 42 7.43 26.28 8.66
CA LEU A 42 7.65 27.04 7.43
C LEU A 42 8.89 27.93 7.53
N SER A 43 9.11 28.60 8.67
CA SER A 43 10.31 29.42 8.88
C SER A 43 11.62 28.61 8.80
N ASP A 44 11.65 27.42 9.40
CA ASP A 44 12.83 26.55 9.33
C ASP A 44 13.03 26.00 7.91
N LEU A 45 11.95 25.64 7.23
CA LEU A 45 11.98 25.16 5.85
C LEU A 45 12.42 26.22 4.85
N ASP A 46 12.00 27.47 5.03
CA ASP A 46 12.45 28.59 4.21
C ASP A 46 13.96 28.80 4.35
N LYS A 47 14.49 28.64 5.57
CA LYS A 47 15.94 28.70 5.81
C LYS A 47 16.66 27.54 5.14
N ILE A 48 16.12 26.32 5.22
CA ILE A 48 16.70 25.15 4.54
C ILE A 48 16.72 25.37 3.03
N ILE A 49 15.62 25.83 2.44
CA ILE A 49 15.52 26.08 0.99
C ILE A 49 16.47 27.21 0.55
N GLN A 50 16.71 28.22 1.41
CA GLN A 50 17.70 29.24 1.15
C GLN A 50 19.13 28.67 1.10
N LEU A 51 19.45 27.72 1.99
CA LEU A 51 20.77 27.10 2.09
C LEU A 51 20.99 26.02 1.02
N ASP A 52 19.95 25.25 0.71
CA ASP A 52 19.95 24.18 -0.29
C ASP A 52 18.66 24.27 -1.13
N PRO A 53 18.68 25.02 -2.25
CA PRO A 53 17.52 25.18 -3.12
C PRO A 53 17.07 23.89 -3.80
N LEU A 54 17.89 22.84 -3.77
CA LEU A 54 17.59 21.53 -4.36
C LEU A 54 17.10 20.52 -3.32
N ASN A 55 16.84 20.97 -2.08
CA ASN A 55 16.39 20.11 -1.00
C ASN A 55 14.92 19.66 -1.18
N SER A 56 14.72 18.61 -1.99
CA SER A 56 13.40 18.00 -2.21
C SER A 56 12.64 17.73 -0.89
N SER A 57 13.31 17.22 0.14
CA SER A 57 12.67 16.95 1.44
C SER A 57 12.06 18.20 2.10
N ALA A 58 12.71 19.36 1.97
CA ALA A 58 12.20 20.62 2.49
C ALA A 58 10.93 21.07 1.75
N TYR A 59 10.90 21.00 0.42
CA TYR A 59 9.70 21.33 -0.36
C TYR A 59 8.53 20.38 -0.09
N PHE A 60 8.80 19.09 0.16
CA PHE A 60 7.77 18.13 0.55
C PHE A 60 7.16 18.47 1.91
N LEU A 61 7.98 18.67 2.95
CA LEU A 61 7.47 19.02 4.28
C LEU A 61 6.74 20.38 4.25
N LYS A 62 7.18 21.31 3.38
CA LYS A 62 6.51 22.60 3.16
C LYS A 62 5.13 22.41 2.54
N CYS A 63 5.02 21.54 1.53
CA CYS A 63 3.74 21.14 0.95
C CYS A 63 2.79 20.55 2.00
N LEU A 64 3.25 19.56 2.77
CA LEU A 64 2.44 18.95 3.83
C LEU A 64 1.99 19.98 4.85
N THR A 65 2.89 20.87 5.27
CA THR A 65 2.58 21.92 6.25
C THR A 65 1.49 22.86 5.75
N TYR A 66 1.56 23.33 4.51
CA TYR A 66 0.49 24.16 3.93
C TYR A 66 -0.82 23.39 3.78
N TYR A 67 -0.75 22.13 3.38
CA TYR A 67 -1.93 21.27 3.27
C TYR A 67 -2.63 21.11 4.62
N THR A 68 -1.90 20.81 5.69
CA THR A 68 -2.48 20.71 7.05
C THR A 68 -3.05 22.03 7.55
N LYS A 69 -2.54 23.17 7.06
CA LYS A 69 -3.10 24.50 7.31
C LYS A 69 -4.31 24.84 6.42
N ASN A 70 -4.76 23.93 5.55
CA ASN A 70 -5.77 24.16 4.50
C ASN A 70 -5.38 25.25 3.48
N ASP A 71 -4.08 25.55 3.33
CA ASP A 71 -3.55 26.47 2.32
C ASP A 71 -3.18 25.71 1.05
N ASN A 72 -4.21 25.34 0.28
CA ASN A 72 -4.06 24.50 -0.90
C ASN A 72 -3.22 25.18 -2.00
N ASN A 73 -3.20 26.52 -2.07
CA ASN A 73 -2.45 27.23 -3.10
C ASN A 73 -0.94 27.10 -2.87
N ASN A 74 -0.48 27.35 -1.65
CA ASN A 74 0.95 27.23 -1.33
C ASN A 74 1.41 25.77 -1.24
N ALA A 75 0.52 24.85 -0.86
CA ALA A 75 0.78 23.42 -0.96
C ALA A 75 1.10 23.01 -2.41
N LYS A 76 0.27 23.42 -3.38
CA LYS A 76 0.49 23.16 -4.82
C LYS A 76 1.83 23.68 -5.33
N VAL A 77 2.19 24.92 -4.97
CA VAL A 77 3.47 25.53 -5.38
C VAL A 77 4.65 24.75 -4.84
N SER A 78 4.62 24.41 -3.55
CA SER A 78 5.69 23.66 -2.88
C SER A 78 5.83 22.25 -3.46
N PHE A 79 4.70 21.61 -3.76
CA PHE A 79 4.67 20.31 -4.40
C PHE A 79 5.25 20.31 -5.81
N LYS A 80 4.91 21.31 -6.64
CA LYS A 80 5.49 21.43 -7.98
C LYS A 80 7.02 21.48 -7.92
N LYS A 81 7.56 22.26 -6.97
CA LYS A 81 9.01 22.31 -6.73
C LYS A 81 9.60 21.01 -6.23
N TYR A 82 8.91 20.33 -5.32
CA TYR A 82 9.30 19.00 -4.89
C TYR A 82 9.39 17.99 -6.06
N ALA A 83 8.39 17.98 -6.93
CA ALA A 83 8.31 17.11 -8.09
C ALA A 83 9.43 17.39 -9.11
N GLU A 84 9.73 18.65 -9.39
CA GLU A 84 10.83 19.07 -10.28
C GLU A 84 12.21 18.53 -9.81
N LEU A 85 12.39 18.27 -8.52
CA LEU A 85 13.70 17.95 -7.91
C LEU A 85 13.98 16.45 -7.72
N LEU A 86 13.03 15.58 -8.01
CA LEU A 86 13.15 14.14 -7.77
C LEU A 86 13.31 13.36 -9.08
N ASN A 87 14.55 13.23 -9.56
CA ASN A 87 14.84 12.29 -10.65
C ASN A 87 14.93 10.84 -10.12
N SER A 88 13.84 10.28 -9.57
CA SER A 88 13.73 8.85 -9.27
C SER A 88 12.28 8.35 -9.35
N ASP A 89 11.99 7.63 -10.44
CA ASP A 89 10.63 7.41 -10.95
C ASP A 89 9.66 6.72 -9.97
N ASN A 90 10.08 5.64 -9.29
CA ASN A 90 9.11 4.78 -8.60
C ASN A 90 8.65 5.28 -7.22
N ILE A 91 9.49 6.01 -6.46
CA ILE A 91 9.12 6.56 -5.14
C ILE A 91 8.43 7.92 -5.28
N LEU A 92 8.84 8.72 -6.27
CA LEU A 92 8.24 10.02 -6.54
C LEU A 92 6.79 9.86 -7.00
N ALA A 93 6.52 8.94 -7.93
CA ALA A 93 5.17 8.71 -8.44
C ALA A 93 4.17 8.42 -7.30
N LYS A 94 4.56 7.63 -6.29
CA LYS A 94 3.72 7.35 -5.10
C LYS A 94 3.36 8.60 -4.31
N ILE A 95 4.35 9.43 -4.03
CA ILE A 95 4.17 10.65 -3.23
C ILE A 95 3.37 11.68 -4.03
N GLN A 96 3.57 11.75 -5.34
CA GLN A 96 2.81 12.63 -6.23
C GLN A 96 1.34 12.24 -6.32
N TYR A 97 1.06 10.98 -6.64
CA TYR A 97 -0.28 10.42 -6.69
C TYR A 97 -1.05 10.68 -5.39
N LYS A 98 -0.44 10.38 -4.24
CA LYS A 98 -1.03 10.59 -2.92
C LYS A 98 -1.35 12.06 -2.68
N ILE A 99 -0.42 12.98 -2.95
CA ILE A 99 -0.65 14.41 -2.78
C ILE A 99 -1.73 14.92 -3.74
N TYR A 100 -1.75 14.48 -5.00
CA TYR A 100 -2.78 14.89 -5.95
C TYR A 100 -4.18 14.48 -5.49
N ILE A 101 -4.33 13.31 -4.88
CA ILE A 101 -5.60 12.86 -4.29
C ILE A 101 -6.01 13.78 -3.14
N GLU A 102 -5.09 14.06 -2.21
CA GLU A 102 -5.33 14.95 -1.07
C GLU A 102 -5.69 16.37 -1.50
N LEU A 103 -5.08 16.87 -2.58
CA LEU A 103 -5.36 18.16 -3.20
C LEU A 103 -6.60 18.15 -4.12
N LYS A 104 -7.29 17.01 -4.25
CA LYS A 104 -8.42 16.78 -5.16
C LYS A 104 -8.12 17.02 -6.65
N GLU A 105 -6.86 16.88 -7.06
CA GLU A 105 -6.40 16.94 -8.45
C GLU A 105 -6.42 15.55 -9.08
N TYR A 106 -7.61 14.95 -9.19
CA TYR A 106 -7.76 13.53 -9.53
C TYR A 106 -7.23 13.15 -10.91
N SER A 107 -7.31 14.04 -11.91
CA SER A 107 -6.73 13.78 -13.24
C SER A 107 -5.22 13.62 -13.19
N LYS A 108 -4.52 14.41 -12.37
CA LYS A 108 -3.06 14.28 -12.17
C LYS A 108 -2.72 13.08 -11.30
N ALA A 109 -3.55 12.78 -10.31
CA ALA A 109 -3.40 11.55 -9.52
C ALA A 109 -3.50 10.31 -10.41
N ARG A 110 -4.45 10.28 -11.36
CA ARG A 110 -4.60 9.18 -12.33
C ARG A 110 -3.39 9.04 -13.25
N LEU A 111 -2.85 10.14 -13.76
CA LEU A 111 -1.62 10.10 -14.56
C LEU A 111 -0.44 9.53 -13.74
N ALA A 112 -0.24 10.05 -12.53
CA ALA A 112 0.82 9.54 -11.65
C ALA A 112 0.62 8.07 -11.24
N LEU A 113 -0.63 7.62 -11.10
CA LEU A 113 -0.98 6.22 -10.84
C LEU A 113 -0.59 5.30 -12.01
N ASN A 114 -0.70 5.77 -13.25
CA ASN A 114 -0.31 4.98 -14.43
C ASN A 114 1.22 4.87 -14.56
N ASP A 115 1.97 5.84 -14.02
CA ASP A 115 3.43 5.85 -14.00
C ASP A 115 4.04 5.05 -12.83
N THR A 116 3.24 4.67 -11.82
CA THR A 116 3.71 3.75 -10.76
C THR A 116 3.92 2.35 -11.31
N SER A 117 5.07 1.74 -11.02
CA SER A 117 5.41 0.41 -11.56
C SER A 117 4.42 -0.67 -11.09
N TYR A 118 4.21 -1.69 -11.94
CA TYR A 118 3.33 -2.85 -11.71
C TYR A 118 3.54 -3.58 -10.37
N TYR A 119 4.69 -3.39 -9.73
CA TYR A 119 5.14 -4.14 -8.55
C TYR A 119 4.44 -3.79 -7.22
N GLU A 120 3.43 -2.91 -7.23
CA GLU A 120 2.93 -2.27 -6.00
C GLU A 120 1.41 -2.28 -5.84
N PHE A 121 0.78 -3.31 -6.41
CA PHE A 121 -0.65 -3.54 -6.37
C PHE A 121 -1.29 -3.26 -5.00
N GLU A 122 -0.76 -3.82 -3.91
CA GLU A 122 -1.39 -3.72 -2.59
C GLU A 122 -1.38 -2.29 -2.02
N SER A 123 -0.21 -1.64 -1.98
CA SER A 123 -0.09 -0.30 -1.39
C SER A 123 -0.98 0.72 -2.08
N ILE A 124 -1.12 0.60 -3.40
CA ILE A 124 -1.97 1.47 -4.20
C ILE A 124 -3.44 1.16 -3.90
N SER A 125 -3.81 -0.11 -3.86
CA SER A 125 -5.21 -0.50 -3.72
C SER A 125 -5.80 -0.10 -2.37
N TYR A 126 -5.07 -0.32 -1.26
CA TYR A 126 -5.51 0.15 0.06
C TYR A 126 -5.68 1.67 0.09
N PHE A 127 -4.76 2.41 -0.53
CA PHE A 127 -4.89 3.87 -0.61
C PHE A 127 -6.11 4.30 -1.43
N ILE A 128 -6.40 3.65 -2.56
CA ILE A 128 -7.62 3.92 -3.34
C ILE A 128 -8.87 3.66 -2.49
N GLN A 129 -8.89 2.57 -1.71
CA GLN A 129 -10.01 2.22 -0.83
C GLN A 129 -10.28 3.29 0.24
N ASP A 130 -9.23 3.88 0.81
CA ASP A 130 -9.32 4.91 1.85
C ASP A 130 -9.77 6.30 1.32
N HIS A 131 -9.73 6.52 0.01
CA HIS A 131 -10.12 7.78 -0.62
C HIS A 131 -11.33 7.62 -1.56
N PRO A 132 -12.56 7.57 -1.01
CA PRO A 132 -13.76 7.24 -1.78
C PRO A 132 -14.03 8.19 -2.95
N ASP A 133 -13.86 9.48 -2.75
CA ASP A 133 -14.02 10.49 -3.80
C ASP A 133 -13.10 10.23 -5.01
N PHE A 134 -11.89 9.71 -4.76
CA PHE A 134 -10.92 9.45 -5.82
C PHE A 134 -11.25 8.18 -6.60
N TRP A 135 -11.65 7.09 -5.96
CA TRP A 135 -12.05 5.91 -6.72
C TRP A 135 -13.37 6.15 -7.47
N SER A 136 -14.31 6.94 -6.94
CA SER A 136 -15.51 7.34 -7.69
C SER A 136 -15.14 8.15 -8.93
N TYR A 137 -14.16 9.06 -8.84
CA TYR A 137 -13.60 9.72 -10.02
C TYR A 137 -13.05 8.70 -11.03
N LEU A 138 -12.24 7.73 -10.58
CA LEU A 138 -11.69 6.69 -11.46
C LEU A 138 -12.79 5.83 -12.10
N TYR A 139 -13.86 5.55 -11.36
CA TYR A 139 -15.00 4.76 -11.83
C TYR A 139 -15.73 5.44 -13.01
N GLU A 140 -15.85 6.76 -12.97
CA GLU A 140 -16.38 7.56 -14.09
C GLU A 140 -15.37 7.71 -15.23
N ASP A 141 -14.12 8.07 -14.92
CA ASP A 141 -13.04 8.33 -15.89
C ASP A 141 -12.71 7.10 -16.74
N CYS A 142 -12.74 5.90 -16.13
CA CYS A 142 -12.50 4.64 -16.83
C CYS A 142 -13.77 4.07 -17.50
N GLU A 143 -14.87 4.83 -17.52
CA GLU A 143 -16.17 4.42 -18.06
C GLU A 143 -16.63 3.05 -17.53
N ILE A 144 -16.41 2.78 -16.23
CA ILE A 144 -16.72 1.48 -15.61
C ILE A 144 -18.23 1.28 -15.51
N ASN A 145 -18.96 2.38 -15.31
CA ASN A 145 -20.42 2.44 -15.31
C ASN A 145 -21.09 1.90 -16.60
N LYS A 146 -20.38 1.85 -17.73
CA LYS A 146 -20.90 1.30 -18.98
C LYS A 146 -20.80 -0.23 -19.07
N ASN A 147 -20.12 -0.87 -18.12
CA ASN A 147 -19.88 -2.31 -18.13
C ASN A 147 -20.75 -3.02 -17.09
N ASP A 148 -21.40 -4.10 -17.52
CA ASP A 148 -22.09 -5.01 -16.61
C ASP A 148 -21.17 -6.20 -16.26
N PHE A 149 -21.00 -6.43 -14.97
CA PHE A 149 -20.19 -7.50 -14.40
C PHE A 149 -21.00 -8.42 -13.46
N THR A 150 -22.33 -8.30 -13.47
CA THR A 150 -23.23 -9.11 -12.64
C THR A 150 -23.11 -10.60 -12.94
N GLU A 151 -22.80 -10.98 -14.19
CA GLU A 151 -22.48 -12.36 -14.59
C GLU A 151 -21.28 -12.95 -13.84
N PHE A 152 -20.40 -12.11 -13.29
CA PHE A 152 -19.26 -12.50 -12.46
C PHE A 152 -19.52 -12.34 -10.95
N GLY A 153 -20.74 -11.94 -10.56
CA GLY A 153 -21.10 -11.64 -9.18
C GLY A 153 -20.56 -10.30 -8.67
N ILE A 154 -20.04 -9.45 -9.55
CA ILE A 154 -19.43 -8.16 -9.17
C ILE A 154 -20.49 -7.08 -9.22
N VAL A 155 -20.90 -6.59 -8.05
CA VAL A 155 -22.03 -5.65 -7.93
C VAL A 155 -21.62 -4.27 -7.43
N ASP A 156 -20.66 -4.20 -6.49
CA ASP A 156 -20.21 -2.93 -5.92
C ASP A 156 -19.17 -2.23 -6.82
N GLU A 157 -19.17 -0.90 -6.77
CA GLU A 157 -18.39 -0.07 -7.69
C GLU A 157 -16.88 -0.25 -7.52
N PHE A 158 -16.41 -0.46 -6.28
CA PHE A 158 -15.00 -0.67 -6.00
C PHE A 158 -14.52 -2.01 -6.58
N SER A 159 -15.26 -3.10 -6.39
CA SER A 159 -14.94 -4.39 -7.02
C SER A 159 -14.95 -4.32 -8.55
N LYS A 160 -15.86 -3.54 -9.15
CA LYS A 160 -15.86 -3.31 -10.61
C LYS A 160 -14.58 -2.60 -11.07
N PHE A 161 -14.14 -1.58 -10.33
CA PHE A 161 -12.87 -0.90 -10.58
C PHE A 161 -11.68 -1.85 -10.45
N MET A 162 -11.62 -2.60 -9.35
CA MET A 162 -10.53 -3.54 -9.07
C MET A 162 -10.45 -4.64 -10.14
N TYR A 163 -11.59 -5.15 -10.61
CA TYR A 163 -11.62 -6.14 -11.66
C TYR A 163 -11.19 -5.57 -13.02
N LYS A 164 -11.74 -4.43 -13.42
CA LYS A 164 -11.49 -3.85 -14.75
C LYS A 164 -10.08 -3.27 -14.88
N GLU A 165 -9.65 -2.48 -13.91
CA GLU A 165 -8.42 -1.68 -13.99
C GLU A 165 -7.22 -2.36 -13.35
N LYS A 166 -7.46 -3.25 -12.37
CA LYS A 166 -6.39 -3.92 -11.61
C LYS A 166 -6.40 -5.43 -11.75
N ARG A 167 -7.33 -6.00 -12.54
CA ARG A 167 -7.44 -7.45 -12.81
C ARG A 167 -7.58 -8.28 -11.53
N VAL A 168 -8.28 -7.73 -10.55
CA VAL A 168 -8.46 -8.35 -9.24
C VAL A 168 -9.90 -8.78 -9.08
N TYR A 169 -10.08 -10.07 -8.79
CA TYR A 169 -11.37 -10.65 -8.50
C TYR A 169 -11.43 -11.01 -7.00
N PHE A 170 -12.24 -10.27 -6.25
CA PHE A 170 -12.52 -10.60 -4.86
C PHE A 170 -13.36 -11.87 -4.77
N ILE A 171 -12.93 -12.84 -3.98
CA ILE A 171 -13.60 -14.13 -3.85
C ILE A 171 -14.96 -13.98 -3.16
N SER A 172 -15.14 -12.96 -2.33
CA SER A 172 -16.43 -12.64 -1.72
C SER A 172 -17.55 -12.39 -2.75
N ASN A 173 -17.21 -11.99 -3.98
CA ASN A 173 -18.20 -11.82 -5.06
C ASN A 173 -18.92 -13.12 -5.45
N LEU A 174 -18.35 -14.28 -5.15
CA LEU A 174 -19.00 -15.58 -5.39
C LEU A 174 -20.29 -15.74 -4.60
N THR A 175 -20.45 -15.04 -3.48
CA THR A 175 -21.71 -15.08 -2.70
C THR A 175 -22.90 -14.49 -3.45
N ASN A 176 -22.66 -13.59 -4.41
CA ASN A 176 -23.69 -13.06 -5.30
C ASN A 176 -24.11 -14.05 -6.38
N LEU A 177 -23.28 -15.07 -6.67
CA LEU A 177 -23.57 -16.13 -7.64
C LEU A 177 -24.12 -17.39 -6.97
N ASN A 178 -23.67 -17.69 -5.76
CA ASN A 178 -24.11 -18.82 -4.95
C ASN A 178 -24.30 -18.38 -3.49
N SER A 179 -25.55 -18.22 -3.07
CA SER A 179 -25.90 -17.75 -1.73
C SER A 179 -25.50 -18.72 -0.61
N GLU A 180 -25.27 -20.01 -0.90
CA GLU A 180 -24.76 -20.97 0.07
C GLU A 180 -23.35 -20.61 0.55
N LEU A 181 -22.58 -19.89 -0.28
CA LEU A 181 -21.24 -19.43 0.08
C LEU A 181 -21.24 -18.33 1.15
N CYS A 182 -22.37 -17.67 1.41
CA CYS A 182 -22.49 -16.68 2.49
C CYS A 182 -22.09 -17.25 3.85
N GLN A 183 -22.28 -18.57 4.07
CA GLN A 183 -21.89 -19.22 5.32
C GLN A 183 -20.37 -19.23 5.55
N PHE A 184 -19.56 -19.08 4.49
CA PHE A 184 -18.10 -19.04 4.53
C PHE A 184 -17.54 -17.61 4.51
N GLN A 185 -18.39 -16.59 4.32
CA GLN A 185 -17.94 -15.20 4.29
C GLN A 185 -17.69 -14.66 5.70
N GLU A 186 -16.63 -13.87 5.83
CA GLU A 186 -16.24 -13.16 7.06
C GLU A 186 -15.87 -11.72 6.74
N SER A 187 -16.06 -10.82 7.70
CA SER A 187 -15.51 -9.46 7.62
C SER A 187 -14.06 -9.45 8.09
N ASP A 188 -13.22 -8.72 7.37
CA ASP A 188 -11.83 -8.51 7.74
C ASP A 188 -11.44 -7.06 7.42
N ILE A 189 -11.14 -6.27 8.45
CA ILE A 189 -10.78 -4.85 8.30
C ILE A 189 -9.43 -4.70 7.58
N SER A 190 -8.59 -5.74 7.62
CA SER A 190 -7.34 -5.77 6.87
C SER A 190 -7.51 -6.18 5.41
N SER A 191 -8.71 -6.60 4.98
CA SER A 191 -9.04 -6.91 3.58
C SER A 191 -9.41 -5.65 2.80
N LEU A 192 -9.00 -5.62 1.53
CA LEU A 192 -9.26 -4.55 0.58
C LEU A 192 -10.74 -4.46 0.18
N SER A 193 -11.49 -5.57 0.18
CA SER A 193 -12.95 -5.56 0.01
C SER A 193 -13.70 -5.49 1.34
N ARG A 194 -12.96 -5.53 2.47
CA ARG A 194 -13.48 -5.75 3.84
C ARG A 194 -14.15 -7.11 4.07
N LEU A 195 -14.15 -7.97 3.06
CA LEU A 195 -14.77 -9.28 3.06
C LEU A 195 -13.75 -10.33 2.61
N VAL A 196 -13.81 -11.51 3.20
CA VAL A 196 -12.96 -12.66 2.84
C VAL A 196 -13.78 -13.94 2.86
N MET A 197 -13.31 -14.96 2.15
CA MET A 197 -13.85 -16.32 2.23
C MET A 197 -13.00 -17.17 3.15
N SER A 198 -13.62 -17.77 4.15
CA SER A 198 -13.00 -18.59 5.19
C SER A 198 -13.48 -20.03 5.05
N SER A 199 -12.57 -21.00 5.09
CA SER A 199 -12.94 -22.42 5.03
C SER A 199 -13.66 -22.91 6.28
N LYS A 200 -13.56 -22.20 7.42
CA LYS A 200 -14.22 -22.54 8.70
C LYS A 200 -14.03 -23.99 9.17
N ASN A 201 -12.86 -24.57 8.88
CA ASN A 201 -12.52 -25.98 9.15
C ASN A 201 -13.26 -27.03 8.31
N GLU A 202 -13.94 -26.59 7.25
CA GLU A 202 -14.67 -27.46 6.32
C GLU A 202 -13.94 -27.57 4.98
N ASN A 203 -14.35 -28.55 4.18
CA ASN A 203 -13.91 -28.65 2.80
C ASN A 203 -14.64 -27.59 1.97
N LEU A 204 -13.88 -26.75 1.30
CA LEU A 204 -14.41 -25.62 0.56
C LEU A 204 -14.02 -25.75 -0.92
N HIS A 205 -15.02 -25.75 -1.79
CA HIS A 205 -14.83 -25.76 -3.23
C HIS A 205 -15.41 -24.47 -3.83
N LEU A 206 -14.53 -23.64 -4.38
CA LEU A 206 -14.84 -22.33 -4.94
C LEU A 206 -14.73 -22.42 -6.45
N VAL A 207 -15.87 -22.38 -7.15
CA VAL A 207 -15.91 -22.33 -8.61
C VAL A 207 -15.99 -20.88 -9.04
N LEU A 208 -14.93 -20.37 -9.68
CA LEU A 208 -14.94 -19.01 -10.18
C LEU A 208 -15.70 -18.93 -11.51
N PRO A 209 -16.34 -17.79 -11.82
CA PRO A 209 -16.95 -17.59 -13.13
C PRO A 209 -15.85 -17.54 -14.21
N LYS A 210 -16.24 -17.71 -15.48
CA LYS A 210 -15.29 -17.58 -16.61
C LYS A 210 -14.86 -16.13 -16.78
N LEU A 211 -13.81 -15.72 -16.09
CA LEU A 211 -13.36 -14.33 -16.10
C LEU A 211 -12.86 -13.94 -17.50
N LYS A 212 -13.22 -12.74 -17.94
CA LYS A 212 -12.83 -12.21 -19.25
C LYS A 212 -11.35 -11.81 -19.22
N ASN A 213 -10.66 -11.99 -20.34
CA ASN A 213 -9.27 -11.55 -20.55
C ASN A 213 -8.24 -12.21 -19.60
N MET A 214 -8.45 -13.45 -19.15
CA MET A 214 -7.46 -14.12 -18.29
C MET A 214 -6.14 -14.52 -18.99
N TYR A 215 -6.11 -14.46 -20.33
CA TYR A 215 -5.18 -15.24 -21.15
C TYR A 215 -4.03 -14.46 -21.76
N ASP A 216 -3.99 -13.16 -21.52
CA ASP A 216 -2.83 -12.34 -21.85
C ASP A 216 -1.72 -12.47 -20.79
N TYR A 217 -1.98 -13.21 -19.70
CA TYR A 217 -1.16 -13.24 -18.48
C TYR A 217 -0.54 -14.61 -18.18
N ASN A 218 0.63 -14.58 -17.57
CA ASN A 218 1.44 -15.78 -17.32
C ASN A 218 1.24 -16.36 -15.91
N TYR A 219 0.75 -15.55 -14.96
CA TYR A 219 0.69 -15.91 -13.54
C TYR A 219 -0.65 -15.57 -12.90
N LEU A 220 -1.14 -16.50 -12.08
CA LEU A 220 -2.25 -16.31 -11.15
C LEU A 220 -1.66 -16.07 -9.76
N ILE A 221 -2.09 -14.99 -9.13
CA ILE A 221 -1.77 -14.67 -7.75
C ILE A 221 -3.02 -14.84 -6.91
N CYS A 222 -2.90 -15.54 -5.79
CA CYS A 222 -3.97 -15.77 -4.83
C CYS A 222 -3.53 -15.21 -3.48
N LYS A 223 -4.25 -14.20 -2.98
CA LYS A 223 -4.03 -13.67 -1.63
C LYS A 223 -4.76 -14.53 -0.62
N MET A 224 -3.98 -15.19 0.23
CA MET A 224 -4.48 -16.16 1.19
C MET A 224 -3.79 -16.05 2.54
N ASN A 225 -4.44 -16.56 3.58
CA ASN A 225 -3.92 -16.64 4.93
C ASN A 225 -4.20 -18.03 5.49
N VAL A 226 -3.16 -18.86 5.61
CA VAL A 226 -3.25 -20.21 6.18
C VAL A 226 -3.11 -20.10 7.71
N LYS A 227 -4.24 -20.18 8.43
CA LYS A 227 -4.27 -20.03 9.88
C LYS A 227 -3.82 -21.30 10.58
N LYS A 228 -4.34 -22.45 10.14
CA LYS A 228 -4.11 -23.73 10.81
C LYS A 228 -4.30 -24.92 9.88
N ILE A 229 -3.42 -25.90 9.97
CA ILE A 229 -3.54 -27.19 9.29
C ILE A 229 -4.27 -28.17 10.21
N LEU A 230 -5.30 -28.85 9.69
CA LEU A 230 -6.16 -29.75 10.46
C LEU A 230 -5.78 -31.22 10.32
N SER A 231 -5.19 -31.62 9.19
CA SER A 231 -4.77 -33.00 8.91
C SER A 231 -3.55 -33.05 7.99
N LYS A 232 -2.83 -34.18 7.98
CA LYS A 232 -1.71 -34.45 7.05
C LYS A 232 -2.15 -34.65 5.61
N ASP A 233 -3.42 -34.95 5.37
CA ASP A 233 -4.00 -35.08 4.04
C ASP A 233 -4.49 -33.73 3.49
N CYS A 234 -4.05 -32.62 4.08
CA CYS A 234 -4.44 -31.29 3.66
C CYS A 234 -3.91 -30.91 2.27
N PHE A 235 -4.72 -30.14 1.55
CA PHE A 235 -4.31 -29.57 0.28
C PHE A 235 -5.03 -28.26 -0.05
N ILE A 236 -4.37 -27.46 -0.88
CA ILE A 236 -4.96 -26.36 -1.63
C ILE A 236 -4.74 -26.70 -3.10
N LYS A 237 -5.82 -26.87 -3.86
CA LYS A 237 -5.77 -27.30 -5.24
C LYS A 237 -6.38 -26.24 -6.14
N PHE A 238 -5.62 -25.78 -7.11
CA PHE A 238 -6.06 -24.92 -8.20
C PHE A 238 -6.35 -25.81 -9.40
N ILE A 239 -7.61 -25.87 -9.78
CA ILE A 239 -8.12 -26.69 -10.88
C ILE A 239 -8.38 -25.76 -12.05
N PHE A 240 -7.78 -26.08 -13.19
CA PHE A 240 -8.03 -25.39 -14.44
C PHE A 240 -8.78 -26.38 -15.31
N ASN A 241 -10.07 -26.14 -15.56
CA ASN A 241 -10.90 -27.02 -16.38
C ASN A 241 -10.50 -26.90 -17.87
N ASP A 242 -9.32 -27.39 -18.21
CA ASP A 242 -8.83 -27.55 -19.56
C ASP A 242 -8.22 -28.94 -19.81
N ASN A 243 -7.97 -29.27 -21.07
CA ASN A 243 -7.44 -30.57 -21.49
C ASN A 243 -5.90 -30.62 -21.50
N TYR A 244 -5.19 -29.56 -21.09
CA TYR A 244 -3.78 -29.34 -21.43
C TYR A 244 -2.87 -29.05 -20.23
N GLN A 245 -3.35 -28.39 -19.18
CA GLN A 245 -2.57 -28.04 -18.00
C GLN A 245 -2.88 -29.00 -16.83
N LYS A 246 -1.85 -29.38 -16.07
CA LYS A 246 -2.03 -30.19 -14.86
C LYS A 246 -2.46 -29.28 -13.72
N ASP A 247 -3.49 -29.70 -12.98
CA ASP A 247 -3.89 -29.11 -11.70
C ASP A 247 -2.68 -28.78 -10.83
N HIS A 248 -2.67 -27.57 -10.27
CA HIS A 248 -1.62 -27.16 -9.35
C HIS A 248 -2.08 -27.42 -7.92
N MET A 249 -1.34 -28.27 -7.19
CA MET A 249 -1.76 -28.72 -5.87
C MET A 249 -0.64 -28.53 -4.84
N LEU A 250 -0.94 -27.74 -3.82
CA LEU A 250 -0.14 -27.62 -2.61
C LEU A 250 -0.55 -28.72 -1.65
N LYS A 251 0.37 -29.63 -1.34
CA LYS A 251 0.14 -30.68 -0.32
C LYS A 251 0.65 -30.20 1.03
N HIS A 252 0.41 -30.98 2.08
CA HIS A 252 0.87 -30.70 3.44
C HIS A 252 2.30 -30.15 3.55
N LYS A 253 3.29 -30.73 2.84
CA LYS A 253 4.69 -30.24 2.86
C LYS A 253 4.83 -28.79 2.41
N ASP A 254 4.00 -28.35 1.47
CA ASP A 254 4.02 -26.99 0.93
C ASP A 254 3.17 -26.06 1.78
N VAL A 255 1.96 -26.49 2.16
CA VAL A 255 1.04 -25.73 3.03
C VAL A 255 1.67 -25.46 4.41
N SER A 256 2.43 -26.40 4.96
CA SER A 256 3.14 -26.22 6.25
C SER A 256 4.13 -25.07 6.25
N LYS A 257 4.60 -24.64 5.07
CA LYS A 257 5.49 -23.47 4.96
C LYS A 257 4.73 -22.15 5.03
N LEU A 258 3.40 -22.19 4.85
CA LEU A 258 2.53 -21.02 4.79
C LEU A 258 1.76 -20.80 6.10
N GLU A 259 1.62 -21.84 6.92
CA GLU A 259 0.90 -21.79 8.19
C GLU A 259 1.48 -20.72 9.14
N GLY A 260 0.61 -19.82 9.62
CA GLY A 260 0.97 -18.79 10.59
C GLY A 260 1.77 -17.60 10.03
N LEU A 261 1.99 -17.51 8.71
CA LEU A 261 2.67 -16.38 8.09
C LEU A 261 1.82 -15.11 7.98
N GLY A 262 0.50 -15.22 8.23
CA GLY A 262 -0.46 -14.17 7.94
C GLY A 262 -0.84 -14.12 6.47
N TRP A 263 -1.24 -12.94 5.97
CA TRP A 263 -1.58 -12.75 4.57
C TRP A 263 -0.34 -12.85 3.67
N ILE A 264 -0.45 -13.66 2.62
CA ILE A 264 0.57 -13.85 1.59
C ILE A 264 -0.06 -13.80 0.19
N GLU A 265 0.73 -13.38 -0.80
CA GLU A 265 0.40 -13.58 -2.21
C GLU A 265 1.09 -14.85 -2.72
N TYR A 266 0.31 -15.92 -2.91
CA TYR A 266 0.80 -17.15 -3.51
C TYR A 266 0.68 -17.08 -5.04
N GLN A 267 1.78 -17.32 -5.75
CA GLN A 267 1.82 -17.28 -7.21
C GLN A 267 1.89 -18.69 -7.81
N THR A 268 1.07 -18.93 -8.83
CA THR A 268 1.16 -20.11 -9.70
C THR A 268 1.17 -19.72 -11.19
N SER A 269 1.79 -20.54 -12.03
CA SER A 269 1.85 -20.29 -13.48
C SER A 269 0.58 -20.79 -14.17
N ILE A 270 0.07 -19.97 -15.07
CA ILE A 270 -1.12 -20.24 -15.90
C ILE A 270 -0.81 -20.13 -17.40
N ILE A 271 0.48 -20.24 -17.76
CA ILE A 271 0.93 -20.17 -19.14
C ILE A 271 0.26 -21.28 -19.96
N GLY A 272 -0.47 -20.89 -21.00
CA GLY A 272 -1.08 -21.81 -21.96
C GLY A 272 -2.52 -22.23 -21.66
N LEU A 273 -3.19 -21.61 -20.68
CA LEU A 273 -4.63 -21.81 -20.48
C LEU A 273 -5.45 -21.37 -21.71
N PRO A 274 -6.44 -22.14 -22.17
CA PRO A 274 -7.33 -21.75 -23.27
C PRO A 274 -8.34 -20.69 -22.85
N TYR A 275 -8.76 -19.84 -23.81
CA TYR A 275 -9.60 -18.64 -23.60
C TYR A 275 -10.93 -18.83 -22.83
N ASP A 276 -11.37 -20.06 -22.61
CA ASP A 276 -12.61 -20.40 -21.93
C ASP A 276 -12.41 -21.27 -20.67
N ALA A 277 -11.15 -21.41 -20.21
CA ALA A 277 -10.80 -22.11 -18.99
C ALA A 277 -11.56 -21.53 -17.79
N GLN A 278 -12.06 -22.44 -16.95
CA GLN A 278 -12.70 -22.08 -15.69
C GLN A 278 -11.78 -22.51 -14.54
N LEU A 279 -11.48 -21.55 -13.67
CA LEU A 279 -10.70 -21.79 -12.47
C LEU A 279 -11.60 -22.22 -11.32
N SER A 280 -11.21 -23.27 -10.59
CA SER A 280 -11.74 -23.53 -9.26
C SER A 280 -10.63 -23.76 -8.24
N ILE A 281 -10.95 -23.49 -6.98
CA ILE A 281 -10.06 -23.66 -5.84
C ILE A 281 -10.72 -24.64 -4.89
N GLU A 282 -10.04 -25.74 -4.60
CA GLU A 282 -10.46 -26.74 -3.62
C GLU A 282 -9.54 -26.72 -2.41
N ILE A 283 -10.12 -26.62 -1.23
CA ILE A 283 -9.43 -26.55 0.05
C ILE A 283 -9.92 -27.70 0.90
N ASN A 284 -8.99 -28.52 1.40
CA ASN A 284 -9.29 -29.66 2.25
C ASN A 284 -8.44 -29.65 3.51
N SER A 285 -9.08 -29.81 4.67
CA SER A 285 -8.42 -29.95 5.98
C SER A 285 -7.47 -28.80 6.36
N ILE A 286 -7.83 -27.56 6.01
CA ILE A 286 -7.08 -26.34 6.33
C ILE A 286 -8.08 -25.29 6.82
N GLU A 287 -7.80 -24.65 7.95
CA GLU A 287 -8.40 -23.38 8.34
C GLU A 287 -7.64 -22.24 7.64
N MET A 288 -8.26 -21.62 6.65
CA MET A 288 -7.65 -20.53 5.90
C MET A 288 -8.67 -19.52 5.41
N GLN A 289 -8.17 -18.34 5.07
CA GLN A 289 -8.92 -17.29 4.40
C GLN A 289 -8.33 -17.01 3.01
N ILE A 290 -9.19 -16.62 2.08
CA ILE A 290 -8.83 -16.13 0.75
C ILE A 290 -9.57 -14.82 0.51
N GLU A 291 -8.85 -13.82 0.04
CA GLU A 291 -9.40 -12.48 -0.22
C GLU A 291 -9.70 -12.29 -1.71
N TYR A 292 -8.67 -12.39 -2.54
CA TYR A 292 -8.78 -12.18 -3.98
C TYR A 292 -7.85 -13.10 -4.76
N ILE A 293 -8.15 -13.21 -6.04
CA ILE A 293 -7.16 -13.58 -7.06
C ILE A 293 -6.86 -12.38 -7.97
N ARG A 294 -5.66 -12.35 -8.53
CA ARG A 294 -5.28 -11.38 -9.57
C ARG A 294 -4.35 -12.00 -10.60
N LEU A 295 -4.24 -11.36 -11.76
CA LEU A 295 -3.48 -11.86 -12.91
C LEU A 295 -2.30 -10.94 -13.24
N GLU A 296 -1.16 -11.56 -13.56
CA GLU A 296 0.10 -10.85 -13.80
C GLU A 296 0.94 -11.46 -14.93
N ASP A 297 1.73 -10.61 -15.58
CA ASP A 297 2.63 -10.99 -16.68
C ASP A 297 4.02 -11.41 -16.22
N ILE A 298 4.47 -10.84 -15.10
CA ILE A 298 5.85 -10.93 -14.62
C ILE A 298 5.88 -11.87 -13.40
N PRO A 299 6.88 -12.77 -13.29
CA PRO A 299 7.03 -13.60 -12.09
C PRO A 299 7.49 -12.74 -10.89
N TYR A 300 6.74 -12.78 -9.80
CA TYR A 300 7.12 -12.21 -8.51
C TYR A 300 7.62 -13.30 -7.55
N THR A 301 8.47 -12.91 -6.61
CA THR A 301 8.77 -13.74 -5.43
C THR A 301 7.60 -13.62 -4.45
N ILE A 302 7.27 -14.69 -3.72
CA ILE A 302 6.23 -14.66 -2.66
C ILE A 302 6.51 -13.46 -1.74
N THR A 303 5.65 -12.45 -1.79
CA THR A 303 5.76 -11.24 -1.00
C THR A 303 4.98 -11.44 0.28
N HIS A 304 5.66 -11.35 1.43
CA HIS A 304 4.98 -11.17 2.69
C HIS A 304 4.23 -9.84 2.66
N ILE A 305 2.93 -9.89 2.96
CA ILE A 305 2.10 -8.70 3.05
C ILE A 305 2.35 -8.12 4.44
N THR A 306 3.40 -7.31 4.58
CA THR A 306 3.57 -6.50 5.78
C THR A 306 2.33 -5.63 5.94
N ASN A 307 1.77 -5.56 7.15
CA ASN A 307 0.59 -4.78 7.48
C ASN A 307 0.81 -3.29 7.14
N ILE A 308 0.49 -2.88 5.91
CA ILE A 308 0.79 -1.57 5.31
C ILE A 308 0.02 -0.44 6.00
N ASN A 309 -1.06 -0.76 6.73
CA ASN A 309 -1.83 0.20 7.54
C ASN A 309 -0.97 1.02 8.51
N LEU A 310 0.23 0.54 8.88
CA LEU A 310 1.13 1.22 9.83
C LEU A 310 2.27 2.05 9.18
N MET A 311 2.47 2.00 7.86
CA MET A 311 3.61 2.68 7.20
C MET A 311 3.20 3.88 6.32
N GLY A 312 1.96 4.33 6.44
CA GLY A 312 1.22 5.11 5.44
C GLY A 312 1.74 6.49 5.02
N TYR A 313 2.79 7.09 5.62
CA TYR A 313 3.14 8.48 5.28
C TYR A 313 4.62 8.79 5.05
N LEU A 314 5.57 7.94 5.48
CA LEU A 314 6.95 8.42 5.65
C LEU A 314 8.05 7.51 5.14
N PHE A 315 7.83 6.27 4.67
CA PHE A 315 8.96 5.35 4.46
C PHE A 315 10.10 5.85 3.52
N PRO A 316 9.82 6.50 2.38
CA PRO A 316 10.88 7.02 1.51
C PRO A 316 11.54 8.30 2.06
N VAL A 317 10.75 9.07 2.83
CA VAL A 317 11.11 10.35 3.42
C VAL A 317 11.88 10.15 4.74
N TYR A 318 11.61 9.04 5.44
CA TYR A 318 12.26 8.57 6.66
C TYR A 318 13.72 8.20 6.41
N ARG A 319 14.06 7.56 5.28
CA ARG A 319 15.49 7.37 4.94
C ARG A 319 16.22 8.67 4.63
N LYS A 320 15.54 9.65 4.02
CA LYS A 320 16.14 10.92 3.54
C LYS A 320 16.30 11.97 4.66
N PHE A 321 15.41 12.01 5.64
CA PHE A 321 15.53 12.89 6.81
C PHE A 321 16.53 12.38 7.87
N PHE A 322 16.92 11.12 7.81
CA PHE A 322 17.80 10.47 8.79
C PHE A 322 19.17 10.09 8.22
N SER A 323 19.48 10.44 6.96
CA SER A 323 20.79 10.19 6.37
C SER A 323 21.82 11.26 6.76
N ASN A 324 22.77 10.83 7.58
CA ASN A 324 24.17 11.27 7.65
C ASN A 324 24.48 12.62 8.34
N VAL A 325 24.90 12.54 9.61
CA VAL A 325 25.85 13.49 10.18
C VAL A 325 27.19 13.27 9.48
N PRO A 326 27.85 14.31 8.89
CA PRO A 326 29.18 14.14 8.31
C PRO A 326 30.17 13.63 9.36
N GLU A 327 31.02 12.66 9.00
CA GLU A 327 31.96 11.98 9.92
C GLU A 327 32.81 12.98 10.74
N THR A 328 33.08 14.17 10.17
CA THR A 328 33.81 15.29 10.79
C THR A 328 33.12 15.96 11.98
N PHE A 329 31.82 15.70 12.21
CA PHE A 329 31.04 16.29 13.31
C PHE A 329 30.51 15.26 14.31
N LYS A 330 30.85 13.97 14.12
CA LYS A 330 30.38 12.82 14.92
C LYS A 330 30.74 12.92 16.41
N ASP A 331 31.82 13.63 16.73
CA ASP A 331 32.32 13.80 18.09
C ASP A 331 31.88 15.14 18.75
N LYS A 332 31.26 16.04 17.98
CA LYS A 332 30.82 17.37 18.47
C LYS A 332 29.33 17.46 18.78
N TYR A 333 28.51 16.56 18.24
CA TYR A 333 27.09 16.50 18.51
C TYR A 333 26.70 15.05 18.77
N PHE A 334 26.16 14.82 19.97
CA PHE A 334 25.68 13.58 20.60
C PHE A 334 25.49 12.33 19.73
N SER A 335 25.74 11.18 20.34
CA SER A 335 25.75 9.87 19.68
C SER A 335 24.42 9.56 19.00
N ARG A 336 24.49 8.86 17.85
CA ARG A 336 23.33 8.36 17.08
C ARG A 336 22.25 7.69 17.95
N LYS A 337 22.66 7.02 19.02
CA LYS A 337 21.81 6.31 19.98
C LYS A 337 20.96 7.25 20.85
N GLU A 338 21.42 8.47 21.08
CA GLU A 338 20.69 9.49 21.85
C GLU A 338 19.63 10.21 20.99
N MET A 339 19.82 10.28 19.67
CA MET A 339 18.81 10.81 18.74
C MET A 339 17.71 9.80 18.39
N GLU A 340 18.04 8.52 18.26
CA GLU A 340 17.08 7.45 17.96
C GLU A 340 16.06 7.25 19.11
N ASN A 341 16.45 7.51 20.37
CA ASN A 341 15.57 7.41 21.54
C ASN A 341 14.63 8.61 21.76
N LEU A 342 14.77 9.72 21.03
CA LEU A 342 13.93 10.92 21.20
C LEU A 342 12.66 10.91 20.35
N LEU A 343 12.54 9.95 19.43
CA LEU A 343 11.43 9.80 18.49
C LEU A 343 11.02 8.33 18.42
N ASP A 344 10.62 7.75 19.55
CA ASP A 344 9.98 6.44 19.53
C ASP A 344 8.70 6.53 18.70
N LEU A 345 8.60 5.67 17.68
CA LEU A 345 7.48 5.54 16.74
C LEU A 345 6.11 5.47 17.44
N LYS A 346 6.12 5.00 18.69
CA LYS A 346 4.98 4.91 19.59
C LYS A 346 4.39 6.27 19.98
N ASP A 347 5.22 7.29 20.21
CA ASP A 347 4.77 8.64 20.60
C ASP A 347 4.03 9.37 19.45
N ILE A 348 4.26 8.96 18.20
CA ILE A 348 3.54 9.48 17.01
C ILE A 348 2.16 8.80 16.90
N LEU A 349 2.08 7.50 17.17
CA LEU A 349 0.84 6.72 17.09
C LEU A 349 -0.14 7.05 18.22
N ASP A 350 0.35 7.36 19.42
CA ASP A 350 -0.50 7.72 20.57
C ASP A 350 -1.10 9.15 20.48
N SER A 351 -0.83 9.88 19.39
CA SER A 351 -1.31 11.27 19.17
C SER A 351 -2.18 11.47 17.93
N LEU A 352 -2.50 10.38 17.24
CA LEU A 352 -3.57 10.25 16.25
C LEU A 352 -4.81 9.65 16.92
#